data_AF-A0A1I8CLH9-F1
#
_entry.id   AF-A0A1I8CLH9-F1
#
_cell.length_a   1.000
_cell.length_b   1.000
_cell.length_c   1.000
_cell.angle_alpha   90.00
_cell.angle_beta   90.00
_cell.angle_gamma   90.00
#
_symmetry.space_group_name_H-M   'P 1'
#
loop_
_entity.id
_entity.type
_entity.pdbx_description
1 polymer ?
#
loop_
_entity_poly.entity_id
_entity_poly.type
_entity_poly.pdbx_seq_one_letter_code
_entity_poly.pdbx_strand_id
1 'polypeptide(L)'
;MPFQYLDVEGHEALTKLVATQLEAQKRVFVLFFGSLNEEDVSWCPDCVDCDSVVDECIKTTLSEVNDITLIKCYVGQKECWRDEKCLFRTDEDFKLTCIPTLVQIGNREKRLEDQECQNIVLLNSFFFDN
;
A
#
# COMPACT_ATOMS: atom_id res chain seq x y z
N MET A 1 -15.41 13.49 -1.88
CA MET A 1 -14.84 13.18 -3.23
C MET A 1 -14.78 11.66 -3.36
N PRO A 2 -14.91 11.08 -4.55
CA PRO A 2 -14.86 9.62 -4.69
C PRO A 2 -13.49 9.07 -4.29
N PHE A 3 -13.46 7.79 -3.93
CA PHE A 3 -12.26 7.00 -3.71
C PHE A 3 -11.16 7.31 -4.75
N GLN A 4 -9.92 7.48 -4.28
CA GLN A 4 -8.76 7.71 -5.14
C GLN A 4 -7.78 6.55 -5.04
N TYR A 5 -7.40 6.01 -6.20
CA TYR A 5 -6.34 5.02 -6.33
C TYR A 5 -5.17 5.66 -7.08
N LEU A 6 -3.98 5.62 -6.48
CA LEU A 6 -2.76 6.24 -7.00
C LEU A 6 -1.62 5.24 -6.91
N ASP A 7 -0.75 5.21 -7.90
CA ASP A 7 0.50 4.45 -7.86
C ASP A 7 1.70 5.40 -7.82
N VAL A 8 2.75 4.99 -7.12
CA VAL A 8 3.97 5.77 -6.95
C VAL A 8 5.16 4.83 -6.81
N GLU A 9 6.28 5.18 -7.45
CA GLU A 9 7.55 4.49 -7.24
C GLU A 9 8.51 5.39 -6.47
N GLY A 10 9.16 4.82 -5.46
CA GLY A 10 10.16 5.51 -4.67
C GLY A 10 9.63 6.22 -3.43
N HIS A 11 10.49 6.25 -2.41
CA HIS A 11 10.17 6.73 -1.07
C HIS A 11 9.89 8.24 -1.01
N GLU A 12 10.67 9.05 -1.73
CA GLU A 12 10.52 10.51 -1.72
C GLU A 12 9.18 10.93 -2.35
N ALA A 13 8.82 10.31 -3.48
CA ALA A 13 7.56 10.58 -4.16
C ALA A 13 6.36 10.13 -3.32
N LEU A 14 6.44 8.95 -2.69
CA LEU A 14 5.43 8.49 -1.74
C LEU A 14 5.22 9.49 -0.62
N THR A 15 6.30 9.95 0.03
CA THR A 15 6.22 10.86 1.18
C THR A 15 5.53 12.17 0.80
N LYS A 16 5.86 12.75 -0.36
CA LYS A 16 5.20 13.95 -0.87
C LYS A 16 3.72 13.73 -1.15
N LEU A 17 3.38 12.59 -1.75
CA LEU A 17 1.99 12.26 -2.11
C LEU A 17 1.15 12.05 -0.84
N VAL A 18 1.68 11.30 0.11
CA VAL A 18 1.06 11.08 1.43
C VAL A 18 0.82 12.41 2.14
N ALA A 19 1.82 13.28 2.23
CA ALA A 19 1.67 14.60 2.87
C ALA A 19 0.55 15.42 2.21
N THR A 20 0.51 15.45 0.87
CA THR A 20 -0.54 16.17 0.12
C THR A 20 -1.94 15.63 0.42
N GLN A 21 -2.11 14.30 0.51
CA GLN A 21 -3.41 13.69 0.78
C GLN A 21 -3.83 13.82 2.24
N LEU A 22 -2.88 13.83 3.17
CA LEU A 22 -3.12 14.14 4.58
C LEU A 22 -3.59 15.57 4.78
N GLU A 23 -3.00 16.55 4.08
CA GLU A 23 -3.46 17.94 4.10
C GLU A 23 -4.91 18.08 3.59
N ALA A 24 -5.33 17.21 2.68
CA ALA A 24 -6.71 17.13 2.20
C ALA A 24 -7.68 16.48 3.21
N GLN A 25 -7.23 16.15 4.43
CA GLN A 25 -7.99 15.46 5.49
C GLN A 25 -8.62 14.12 5.05
N LYS A 26 -8.01 13.43 4.09
CA LYS A 26 -8.46 12.12 3.63
C LYS A 26 -7.79 11.00 4.42
N ARG A 27 -8.44 9.84 4.49
CA ARG A 27 -7.80 8.63 4.98
C ARG A 27 -6.86 8.10 3.92
N VAL A 28 -5.57 8.14 4.21
CA VAL A 28 -4.52 7.69 3.30
C VAL A 28 -4.06 6.31 3.71
N PHE A 29 -4.12 5.37 2.78
CA PHE A 29 -3.62 4.02 2.94
C PHE A 29 -2.51 3.80 1.92
N VAL A 30 -1.40 3.24 2.36
CA VAL A 30 -0.24 2.98 1.51
C VAL A 30 0.00 1.49 1.47
N LEU A 31 0.01 0.93 0.26
CA LEU A 31 0.24 -0.47 -0.02
C LEU A 31 1.60 -0.64 -0.67
N PHE A 32 2.53 -1.30 0.01
CA PHE A 32 3.90 -1.48 -0.41
C PHE A 32 4.08 -2.78 -1.19
N PHE A 33 4.49 -2.65 -2.44
CA PHE A 33 4.65 -3.73 -3.40
C PHE A 33 6.07 -3.77 -3.94
N GLY A 34 6.51 -4.94 -4.37
CA GLY A 34 7.74 -5.06 -5.16
C GLY A 34 7.56 -4.35 -6.50
N SER A 35 8.58 -3.63 -7.00
CA SER A 35 8.51 -3.05 -8.35
C SER A 35 8.22 -4.12 -9.39
N LEU A 36 7.65 -3.67 -10.49
CA LEU A 36 7.40 -4.52 -11.64
C LEU A 36 8.73 -4.93 -12.29
N ASN A 37 8.77 -6.15 -12.81
CA ASN A 37 9.85 -6.61 -13.69
C ASN A 37 9.65 -6.04 -15.12
N GLU A 38 10.52 -6.41 -16.05
CA GLU A 38 10.42 -6.00 -17.47
C GLU A 38 9.12 -6.47 -18.17
N GLU A 39 8.37 -7.37 -17.54
CA GLU A 39 7.09 -7.90 -18.02
C GLU A 39 5.88 -7.22 -17.35
N ASP A 40 6.09 -6.10 -16.64
CA ASP A 40 5.06 -5.38 -15.87
C ASP A 40 4.40 -6.23 -14.76
N VAL A 41 5.07 -7.29 -14.30
CA VAL A 41 4.60 -8.17 -13.21
C VAL A 41 5.45 -7.96 -11.97
N SER A 42 4.80 -7.85 -10.81
CA SER A 42 5.53 -7.81 -9.53
C SER A 42 6.35 -9.10 -9.38
N TRP A 43 7.64 -8.96 -9.04
CA TRP A 43 8.52 -10.12 -8.84
C TRP A 43 8.13 -10.99 -7.62
N CYS A 44 7.20 -10.49 -6.79
CA CYS A 44 6.67 -11.17 -5.63
C CYS A 44 5.28 -11.74 -5.96
N PRO A 45 5.08 -13.08 -5.88
CA PRO A 45 3.78 -13.69 -6.17
C PRO A 45 2.70 -13.22 -5.18
N ASP A 46 3.05 -13.06 -3.90
CA ASP A 46 2.12 -12.56 -2.87
C ASP A 46 1.60 -11.15 -3.18
N CYS A 47 2.43 -10.30 -3.80
CA CYS A 47 1.98 -8.99 -4.28
C CYS A 47 0.96 -9.13 -5.41
N VAL A 48 1.12 -10.08 -6.34
CA VAL A 48 0.17 -10.30 -7.45
C VAL A 48 -1.18 -10.79 -6.93
N ASP A 49 -1.17 -11.74 -5.99
CA ASP A 49 -2.38 -12.23 -5.34
C ASP A 49 -3.07 -11.10 -4.56
N CYS A 50 -2.30 -10.34 -3.78
CA CYS A 50 -2.81 -9.17 -3.06
C CYS A 50 -3.42 -8.13 -4.00
N ASP A 51 -2.79 -7.83 -5.15
CA ASP A 51 -3.31 -6.86 -6.11
C ASP A 51 -4.70 -7.23 -6.60
N SER A 52 -4.89 -8.51 -6.90
CA SER A 52 -6.16 -9.04 -7.39
C SER A 52 -7.26 -8.90 -6.33
N VAL A 53 -6.93 -9.20 -5.07
CA VAL A 53 -7.86 -9.06 -3.94
C VAL A 53 -8.18 -7.58 -3.65
N VAL A 54 -7.17 -6.72 -3.72
CA VAL A 54 -7.35 -5.27 -3.53
C VAL A 54 -8.20 -4.67 -4.65
N ASP A 55 -7.96 -5.03 -5.91
CA ASP A 55 -8.80 -4.59 -7.03
C ASP A 55 -10.25 -5.05 -6.89
N GLU A 56 -10.47 -6.29 -6.43
CA GLU A 56 -11.81 -6.79 -6.13
C GLU A 56 -12.47 -6.01 -4.99
N CYS A 57 -11.74 -5.76 -3.89
CA CYS A 57 -12.19 -4.94 -2.77
C CYS A 57 -12.51 -3.50 -3.21
N ILE A 58 -11.71 -2.94 -4.11
CA ILE A 58 -11.95 -1.61 -4.66
C ILE A 58 -13.29 -1.56 -5.40
N LYS A 59 -13.51 -2.51 -6.31
CA LYS A 59 -14.71 -2.56 -7.15
C LYS A 59 -15.96 -2.82 -6.35
N THR A 60 -15.89 -3.75 -5.40
CA THR A 60 -17.04 -4.21 -4.62
C THR A 60 -17.40 -3.26 -3.48
N THR A 61 -16.41 -2.57 -2.92
CA THR A 61 -16.57 -1.99 -1.60
C THR A 61 -16.01 -0.57 -1.48
N LEU A 62 -14.75 -0.32 -1.87
CA LEU A 62 -14.19 1.05 -1.79
C LEU A 62 -14.84 2.01 -2.78
N SER A 63 -15.45 1.51 -3.86
CA SER A 63 -16.24 2.29 -4.80
C SER A 63 -17.40 3.04 -4.14
N GLU A 64 -17.91 2.52 -3.01
CA GLU A 64 -18.98 3.14 -2.22
C GLU A 64 -18.44 4.05 -1.09
N VAL A 65 -17.14 3.95 -0.77
CA VAL A 65 -16.52 4.72 0.32
C VAL A 65 -15.95 6.03 -0.20
N ASN A 66 -16.34 7.12 0.45
CA ASN A 66 -15.82 8.45 0.16
C ASN A 66 -14.67 8.80 1.12
N ASP A 67 -13.79 9.70 0.67
CA ASP A 67 -12.71 10.27 1.50
C ASP A 67 -11.59 9.27 1.90
N ILE A 68 -11.47 8.20 1.11
CA ILE A 68 -10.35 7.26 1.17
C ILE A 68 -9.43 7.46 -0.04
N THR A 69 -8.12 7.41 0.20
CA THR A 69 -7.08 7.38 -0.83
C THR A 69 -6.17 6.19 -0.59
N LEU A 70 -6.11 5.30 -1.58
CA LEU A 70 -5.20 4.15 -1.59
C LEU A 70 -4.03 4.45 -2.52
N ILE A 71 -2.82 4.34 -1.99
CA ILE A 71 -1.57 4.62 -2.68
C ILE A 71 -0.79 3.30 -2.79
N LYS A 72 -0.59 2.80 -4.01
CA LYS A 72 0.29 1.66 -4.27
C LYS A 72 1.72 2.17 -4.44
N CYS A 73 2.60 1.80 -3.53
CA CYS A 73 4.00 2.18 -3.55
C CYS A 73 4.88 1.01 -4.01
N TYR A 74 5.65 1.23 -5.07
CA TYR A 74 6.68 0.30 -5.52
C TYR A 74 8.00 0.57 -4.77
N VAL A 75 8.46 -0.44 -4.02
CA VAL A 75 9.66 -0.35 -3.18
C VAL A 75 10.97 -0.52 -3.95
N GLY A 76 10.90 -0.88 -5.22
CA GLY A 76 12.06 -1.19 -6.05
C GLY A 76 12.18 -2.68 -6.42
N GLN A 77 13.27 -2.98 -7.12
CA GLN A 77 13.65 -4.34 -7.49
C GLN A 77 13.94 -5.21 -6.27
N LYS A 78 13.79 -6.53 -6.41
CA LYS A 78 14.03 -7.53 -5.35
C LYS A 78 15.38 -7.37 -4.66
N GLU A 79 16.40 -7.01 -5.43
CA GLU A 79 17.77 -6.81 -4.94
C GLU A 79 17.86 -5.60 -4.01
N CYS A 80 17.27 -4.47 -4.40
CA CYS A 80 17.19 -3.27 -3.57
C CYS A 80 16.35 -3.50 -2.31
N TRP A 81 15.28 -4.28 -2.40
CA TRP A 81 14.44 -4.63 -1.24
C TRP A 81 15.15 -5.54 -0.23
N ARG A 82 15.99 -6.45 -0.71
CA ARG A 82 16.77 -7.36 0.14
C ARG A 82 17.91 -6.65 0.86
N ASP A 83 18.35 -5.50 0.35
CA ASP A 83 19.36 -4.68 0.99
C ASP A 83 18.82 -4.10 2.32
N GLU A 84 19.61 -4.22 3.39
CA GLU A 84 19.29 -3.66 4.70
C GLU A 84 19.22 -2.13 4.68
N LYS A 85 19.85 -1.49 3.70
CA LYS A 85 19.82 -0.04 3.45
C LYS A 85 18.59 0.40 2.66
N CYS A 86 17.65 -0.50 2.37
CA CYS A 86 16.41 -0.12 1.71
C CYS A 86 15.69 0.95 2.55
N LEU A 87 15.44 2.11 1.96
CA LEU A 87 14.85 3.26 2.65
C LEU A 87 13.57 2.86 3.39
N PHE A 88 12.72 2.06 2.78
CA PHE A 88 11.46 1.58 3.37
C PHE A 88 11.63 0.65 4.59
N ARG A 89 12.75 -0.08 4.68
CA ARG A 89 13.09 -0.91 5.85
C ARG A 89 13.68 -0.08 6.98
N THR A 90 14.49 0.92 6.62
CA THR A 90 15.17 1.81 7.58
C THR A 90 14.28 2.94 8.09
N ASP A 91 13.23 3.28 7.35
CA ASP A 91 12.31 4.34 7.68
C ASP A 91 11.54 4.02 8.97
N GLU A 92 11.57 4.92 9.96
CA GLU A 92 10.92 4.69 11.26
C GLU A 92 9.40 4.79 11.21
N ASP A 93 8.83 5.43 10.18
CA ASP A 93 7.39 5.57 10.00
C ASP A 93 6.77 4.33 9.34
N PHE A 94 7.46 3.72 8.37
CA PHE A 94 6.97 2.52 7.69
C PHE A 94 7.54 1.23 8.28
N LYS A 95 8.86 1.21 8.56
CA LYS A 95 9.62 0.09 9.12
C LYS A 95 9.21 -1.27 8.58
N LEU A 96 9.15 -1.37 7.25
CA LEU A 96 8.60 -2.54 6.59
C LEU A 96 9.52 -3.76 6.79
N THR A 97 8.95 -4.87 7.23
CA THR A 97 9.64 -6.15 7.43
C THR A 97 9.45 -7.08 6.24
N CYS A 98 8.26 -7.03 5.65
CA CYS A 98 7.79 -7.85 4.54
C CYS A 98 7.06 -7.00 3.49
N ILE A 99 6.73 -7.64 2.37
CA ILE A 99 5.82 -7.14 1.33
C ILE A 99 4.98 -8.35 0.86
N PRO A 100 3.73 -8.16 0.41
CA PRO A 100 2.97 -6.91 0.42
C PRO A 100 2.67 -6.42 1.84
N THR A 101 2.57 -5.12 2.05
CA THR A 101 2.18 -4.56 3.36
C THR A 101 1.32 -3.33 3.16
N LEU A 102 0.15 -3.30 3.79
CA LEU A 102 -0.77 -2.18 3.77
C LEU A 102 -0.66 -1.43 5.10
N VAL A 103 -0.45 -0.12 5.05
CA VAL A 103 -0.33 0.73 6.24
C VAL A 103 -1.30 1.89 6.14
N GLN A 104 -2.01 2.20 7.23
CA GLN A 104 -2.80 3.43 7.32
C GLN A 104 -1.93 4.58 7.83
N ILE A 105 -1.83 5.64 7.04
CA ILE A 105 -1.09 6.83 7.44
C ILE A 105 -1.83 7.56 8.56
N GLY A 106 -1.11 7.91 9.61
CA GLY A 106 -1.65 8.52 10.82
C GLY A 106 -2.08 7.50 11.89
N ASN A 107 -2.05 6.20 11.59
CA ASN A 107 -2.29 5.15 12.58
C ASN A 107 -1.26 4.01 12.45
N ARG A 108 -0.19 4.09 13.26
CA ARG A 108 0.94 3.13 13.25
C ARG A 108 0.57 1.71 13.66
N GLU A 109 -0.57 1.52 14.34
CA GLU A 109 -1.03 0.19 14.77
C GLU A 109 -1.85 -0.50 13.68
N LYS A 110 -2.45 0.27 12.77
CA LYS A 110 -3.20 -0.25 11.63
C LYS A 110 -2.26 -0.51 10.45
N ARG A 111 -1.80 -1.76 10.37
CA ARG A 111 -1.14 -2.34 9.18
C ARG A 111 -1.60 -3.78 8.97
N LEU A 112 -1.61 -4.22 7.71
CA LEU A 112 -1.78 -5.60 7.31
C LEU A 112 -0.51 -6.03 6.60
N GLU A 113 -0.03 -7.23 6.89
CA GLU A 113 1.22 -7.77 6.36
C GLU A 113 0.96 -9.10 5.62
N ASP A 114 1.63 -9.30 4.48
CA ASP A 114 1.73 -10.59 3.78
C ASP A 114 0.35 -11.22 3.47
N GLN A 115 0.03 -12.38 4.04
CA GLN A 115 -1.26 -13.06 3.88
C GLN A 115 -2.46 -12.24 4.32
N GLU A 116 -2.30 -11.29 5.25
CA GLU A 116 -3.40 -10.43 5.66
C GLU A 116 -3.88 -9.53 4.51
N CYS A 117 -2.94 -9.11 3.65
CA CYS A 117 -3.24 -8.35 2.45
C CYS A 117 -3.88 -9.20 1.34
N GLN A 118 -3.89 -10.53 1.48
CA GLN A 118 -4.60 -11.45 0.59
C GLN A 118 -6.02 -11.75 1.09
N ASN A 119 -6.39 -11.28 2.28
CA ASN A 119 -7.69 -11.55 2.87
C ASN A 119 -8.64 -10.37 2.65
N ILE A 120 -9.59 -10.54 1.72
CA ILE A 120 -10.60 -9.52 1.40
C ILE A 120 -11.42 -9.07 2.63
N VAL A 121 -11.67 -9.97 3.58
CA VAL A 121 -12.44 -9.64 4.79
C VAL A 121 -11.65 -8.71 5.70
N LEU A 122 -10.34 -8.96 5.86
CA LEU A 122 -9.45 -8.09 6.63
C LEU A 122 -9.24 -6.76 5.93
N LEU A 123 -9.00 -6.76 4.62
CA LEU A 123 -8.88 -5.53 3.82
C LEU A 123 -10.13 -4.67 3.95
N ASN A 124 -11.31 -5.25 3.75
CA ASN A 124 -12.57 -4.54 3.96
C ASN A 124 -12.62 -3.97 5.37
N SER A 125 -12.46 -4.80 6.39
CA SER A 125 -12.49 -4.34 7.78
C SER A 125 -11.50 -3.19 8.00
N PHE A 126 -10.30 -3.24 7.42
CA PHE A 126 -9.28 -2.22 7.54
C PHE A 126 -9.68 -0.87 6.95
N PHE A 127 -10.37 -0.87 5.81
CA PHE A 127 -10.87 0.36 5.20
C PHE A 127 -12.11 0.94 5.91
N PHE A 128 -12.96 0.08 6.51
CA PHE A 128 -14.16 0.52 7.23
C PHE A 128 -13.95 0.85 8.69
N ASP A 129 -12.93 0.29 9.33
CA ASP A 129 -12.69 0.47 10.76
C ASP A 129 -12.35 1.96 11.00
N ASN A 130 -13.30 2.67 11.62
CA ASN A 130 -13.31 4.12 11.83
C ASN A 130 -12.58 4.49 13.11
#